data_AF-A0A6G3CSU9-F1
#
_entry.id   AF-A0A6G3CSU9-F1
#
_cell.length_a   1.000
_cell.length_b   1.000
_cell.length_c   1.000
_cell.angle_alpha   90.00
_cell.angle_beta   90.00
_cell.angle_gamma   90.00
#
_symmetry.space_group_name_H-M   'P 1'
#
loop_
_entity.id
_entity.type
_entity.pdbx_description
1 polymer ?
#
loop_
_entity_poly.entity_id
_entity_poly.type
_entity_poly.pdbx_seq_one_letter_code
_entity_poly.pdbx_strand_id
1 'polypeptide(L)'
;MKDGLRSGENLLVLADEGAAMGDSAPRLLISLADDEGNSVSVYVLGRSPRWAAGLDAEIVVKTPFVSGRIDLALYVARLQDWADALDRLDAGEDVAWMAMSSGPSIFIQLTGERDCPEAIVEDESGSMVTVRVPLVPPDGWIADHRLRLRQVMDHWVPMLSG
;
A
#
# COMPACT_ATOMS: atom_id res chain seq x y z
N MET A 1 -37.38 46.26 -9.18
CA MET A 1 -35.96 46.63 -8.90
C MET A 1 -35.84 46.71 -7.39
N LYS A 2 -35.22 45.81 -6.63
CA LYS A 2 -34.34 44.66 -6.87
C LYS A 2 -34.70 43.57 -5.84
N ASP A 3 -34.77 42.32 -6.29
CA ASP A 3 -34.63 41.12 -5.47
C ASP A 3 -33.17 40.66 -5.50
N GLY A 4 -32.73 39.87 -4.50
CA GLY A 4 -31.65 38.90 -4.72
C GLY A 4 -30.64 38.75 -3.58
N LEU A 5 -30.73 37.59 -2.91
CA LEU A 5 -29.93 37.05 -1.81
C LEU A 5 -28.42 36.85 -2.10
N ARG A 6 -27.67 36.75 -0.99
CA ARG A 6 -26.32 36.20 -0.77
C ARG A 6 -26.02 34.90 -1.53
N SER A 7 -24.76 34.73 -1.95
CA SER A 7 -23.85 33.57 -1.75
C SER A 7 -22.66 33.79 -2.70
N GLY A 8 -21.41 33.92 -2.27
CA GLY A 8 -20.64 32.78 -1.79
C GLY A 8 -20.17 31.94 -2.99
N GLU A 9 -19.35 32.51 -3.87
CA GLU A 9 -18.73 31.76 -4.99
C GLU A 9 -17.21 31.94 -4.97
N ASN A 10 -16.63 30.85 -4.48
CA ASN A 10 -15.28 30.36 -4.54
C ASN A 10 -14.55 30.71 -5.84
N LEU A 11 -13.71 31.75 -5.80
CA LEU A 11 -12.71 32.04 -6.82
C LEU A 11 -11.34 31.60 -6.30
N LEU A 12 -10.99 30.32 -6.53
CA LEU A 12 -9.61 29.82 -6.53
C LEU A 12 -9.61 28.54 -7.38
N VAL A 13 -9.50 28.75 -8.69
CA VAL A 13 -9.33 27.73 -9.72
C VAL A 13 -7.89 27.86 -10.20
N LEU A 14 -7.17 26.73 -10.18
CA LEU A 14 -5.91 26.40 -10.87
C LEU A 14 -4.58 26.92 -10.29
N ALA A 15 -4.01 26.12 -9.40
CA ALA A 15 -2.62 25.66 -9.41
C ALA A 15 -2.60 24.47 -8.43
N ASP A 16 -2.36 23.23 -8.84
CA ASP A 16 -1.01 22.74 -9.11
C ASP A 16 -1.12 21.33 -9.72
N GLU A 17 -1.43 21.24 -11.01
CA GLU A 17 -1.16 20.02 -11.80
C GLU A 17 0.19 20.23 -12.48
N GLY A 18 1.29 19.94 -11.77
CA GLY A 18 2.61 19.98 -12.39
C GLY A 18 3.85 20.08 -11.50
N ALA A 19 3.75 20.12 -10.16
CA ALA A 19 4.94 20.34 -9.31
C ALA A 19 5.00 19.44 -8.05
N ALA A 20 5.09 18.12 -8.22
CA ALA A 20 5.56 17.23 -7.15
C ALA A 20 6.31 15.98 -7.64
N MET A 21 7.01 16.06 -8.77
CA MET A 21 8.08 15.10 -9.08
C MET A 21 9.43 15.68 -8.58
N GLY A 22 9.56 15.78 -7.26
CA GLY A 22 10.74 16.30 -6.60
C GLY A 22 10.96 15.63 -5.25
N ASP A 23 12.03 14.85 -5.15
CA ASP A 23 12.84 14.60 -3.94
C ASP A 23 12.14 14.12 -2.64
N SER A 24 10.93 13.57 -2.73
CA SER A 24 10.31 12.91 -1.58
C SER A 24 10.75 11.45 -1.52
N ALA A 25 11.19 11.00 -0.33
CA ALA A 25 11.55 9.61 -0.11
C ALA A 25 10.41 8.68 -0.54
N PRO A 26 10.66 7.59 -1.29
CA PRO A 26 9.63 6.69 -1.77
C PRO A 26 8.94 6.01 -0.58
N ARG A 27 7.65 6.29 -0.40
CA ARG A 27 6.87 5.76 0.74
C ARG A 27 5.94 4.62 0.37
N LEU A 28 5.39 4.59 -0.84
CA LEU A 28 4.37 3.60 -1.20
C LEU A 28 5.01 2.34 -1.77
N LEU A 29 4.91 1.22 -1.04
CA LEU A 29 5.45 -0.09 -1.44
C LEU A 29 4.40 -0.94 -2.17
N ILE A 30 3.22 -1.09 -1.57
CA ILE A 30 2.09 -1.85 -2.12
C ILE A 30 0.92 -0.90 -2.30
N SER A 31 0.25 -0.97 -3.44
CA SER A 31 -0.94 -0.18 -3.76
C SER A 31 -1.90 -1.01 -4.62
N LEU A 32 -2.78 -1.73 -3.95
CA LEU A 32 -3.91 -2.42 -4.56
C LEU A 32 -5.14 -1.53 -4.36
N ALA A 33 -5.72 -1.03 -5.44
CA ALA A 33 -6.91 -0.18 -5.37
C ALA A 33 -7.78 -0.37 -6.62
N ASP A 34 -9.10 -0.31 -6.43
CA ASP A 34 -10.09 -0.28 -7.51
C ASP A 34 -10.74 1.11 -7.64
N ASP A 35 -11.62 1.25 -8.64
CA ASP A 35 -12.40 2.46 -8.89
C ASP A 35 -13.64 2.60 -7.99
N GLU A 36 -13.95 1.58 -7.19
CA GLU A 36 -15.02 1.58 -6.18
C GLU A 36 -14.56 2.15 -4.82
N GLY A 37 -13.26 2.46 -4.70
CA GLY A 37 -12.67 3.05 -3.50
C GLY A 37 -12.20 2.02 -2.47
N ASN A 38 -12.12 0.74 -2.84
CA ASN A 38 -11.48 -0.28 -2.04
C ASN A 38 -9.96 -0.22 -2.28
N SER A 39 -9.18 -0.32 -1.20
CA SER A 39 -7.74 -0.38 -1.32
C SER A 39 -7.06 -1.06 -0.14
N VAL A 40 -5.93 -1.71 -0.46
CA VAL A 40 -4.93 -2.20 0.50
C VAL A 40 -3.59 -1.61 0.08
N SER A 41 -2.95 -0.89 0.99
CA SER A 41 -1.68 -0.21 0.72
C SER A 41 -0.67 -0.45 1.83
N VAL A 42 0.61 -0.45 1.48
CA VAL A 42 1.73 -0.50 2.43
C VAL A 42 2.59 0.74 2.26
N TYR A 43 2.75 1.49 3.35
CA TYR A 43 3.53 2.72 3.38
C TYR A 43 4.77 2.55 4.27
N VAL A 44 5.94 2.96 3.78
CA VAL A 44 7.14 3.21 4.55
C VAL A 44 7.01 4.57 5.23
N LEU A 45 7.07 4.57 6.57
CA LEU A 45 6.99 5.77 7.40
C LEU A 45 8.37 6.40 7.63
N GLY A 46 9.43 5.58 7.60
CA GLY A 46 10.82 6.01 7.68
C GLY A 46 11.71 4.98 8.36
N ARG A 47 12.94 5.37 8.70
CA ARG A 47 13.83 4.53 9.49
C ARG A 47 13.27 4.32 10.89
N SER A 48 13.34 3.09 11.37
CA SER A 48 12.92 2.78 12.73
C SER A 48 13.89 3.40 13.74
N PRO A 49 13.42 4.17 14.73
CA PRO A 49 14.27 4.66 15.81
C PRO A 49 14.65 3.54 16.78
N ARG A 50 13.96 2.39 16.73
CA ARG A 50 14.16 1.26 17.65
C ARG A 50 15.10 0.20 17.09
N TRP A 51 15.30 0.16 15.77
CA TRP A 51 16.10 -0.85 15.11
C TRP A 51 16.79 -0.29 13.87
N ALA A 52 18.12 -0.19 13.91
CA ALA A 52 18.91 0.47 12.87
C ALA A 52 18.77 -0.15 11.47
N ALA A 53 18.53 -1.47 11.40
CA ALA A 53 18.33 -2.21 10.15
C ALA A 53 16.85 -2.31 9.73
N GLY A 54 15.96 -1.58 10.41
CA GLY A 54 14.52 -1.61 10.18
C GLY A 54 13.95 -0.29 9.68
N LEU A 55 12.83 -0.40 8.97
CA LEU A 55 11.93 0.69 8.65
C LEU A 55 10.63 0.50 9.43
N ASP A 56 10.09 1.61 9.94
CA ASP A 56 8.70 1.64 10.40
C ASP A 56 7.81 1.79 9.15
N ALA A 57 6.73 1.02 9.10
CA ALA A 57 5.78 1.01 8.00
C ALA A 57 4.35 0.79 8.54
N GLU A 58 3.34 1.02 7.70
CA GLU A 58 1.95 0.68 8.01
C GLU A 58 1.26 -0.01 6.83
N ILE A 59 0.39 -0.98 7.13
CA ILE A 59 -0.66 -1.45 6.22
C ILE A 59 -1.89 -0.58 6.45
N VAL A 60 -2.48 -0.10 5.36
CA VAL A 60 -3.71 0.69 5.38
C VAL A 60 -4.74 0.00 4.50
N VAL A 61 -5.89 -0.33 5.09
CA VAL A 61 -7.07 -0.81 4.39
C VAL A 61 -8.11 0.29 4.36
N LYS A 62 -8.65 0.59 3.19
CA LYS A 62 -9.77 1.54 3.04
C LYS A 62 -10.82 0.93 2.14
N THR A 63 -12.07 1.01 2.56
CA THR A 63 -13.26 0.78 1.75
C THR A 63 -14.28 1.88 2.07
N PRO A 64 -15.35 2.03 1.28
CA PRO A 64 -16.44 2.94 1.61
C PRO A 64 -17.15 2.63 2.95
N PHE A 65 -17.06 1.38 3.43
CA PHE A 65 -17.73 0.92 4.65
C PHE A 65 -16.81 0.90 5.88
N VAL A 66 -15.58 0.42 5.73
CA VAL A 66 -14.63 0.23 6.83
C VAL A 66 -13.22 0.67 6.43
N SER A 67 -12.51 1.26 7.38
CA SER A 67 -11.07 1.55 7.21
C SER A 67 -10.30 1.13 8.46
N GLY A 68 -9.05 0.75 8.25
CA GLY A 68 -8.16 0.27 9.31
C GLY A 68 -6.71 0.52 8.94
N ARG A 69 -5.86 0.53 9.96
CA ARG A 69 -4.41 0.60 9.80
C ARG A 69 -3.72 -0.26 10.83
N ILE A 70 -2.55 -0.77 10.48
CA ILE A 70 -1.70 -1.51 11.41
C ILE A 70 -0.23 -1.29 11.07
N ASP A 71 0.58 -1.08 12.11
CA ASP A 71 2.02 -0.91 11.98
C ASP A 71 2.71 -2.24 11.67
N LEU A 72 3.77 -2.19 10.86
CA LEU A 72 4.69 -3.30 10.63
C LEU A 72 6.13 -2.80 10.51
N ALA A 73 7.07 -3.71 10.73
CA ALA A 73 8.48 -3.45 10.47
C ALA A 73 8.86 -4.00 9.08
N LEU A 74 9.62 -3.22 8.31
CA LEU A 74 10.26 -3.71 7.08
C LEU A 74 11.78 -3.76 7.27
N TYR A 75 12.40 -4.72 6.59
CA TYR A 75 13.84 -4.92 6.53
C TYR A 75 14.16 -5.57 5.19
N VAL A 76 15.45 -5.63 4.84
CA VAL A 76 15.90 -6.05 3.50
C VAL A 76 15.29 -7.39 3.08
N ALA A 77 15.30 -8.39 3.95
CA ALA A 77 14.71 -9.70 3.61
C ALA A 77 13.19 -9.63 3.35
N ARG A 78 12.40 -8.84 4.10
CA ARG A 78 10.96 -8.65 3.79
C ARG A 78 10.72 -7.97 2.44
N LEU A 79 11.59 -7.06 2.03
CA LEU A 79 11.52 -6.42 0.70
C LEU A 79 11.89 -7.41 -0.41
N GLN A 80 12.86 -8.30 -0.17
CA GLN A 80 13.23 -9.39 -1.09
C GLN A 80 12.10 -10.42 -1.19
N ASP A 81 11.51 -10.84 -0.07
CA ASP A 81 10.35 -11.73 -0.04
C ASP A 81 9.17 -11.14 -0.83
N TRP A 82 9.01 -9.80 -0.83
CA TRP A 82 8.02 -9.14 -1.68
C TRP A 82 8.37 -9.20 -3.18
N ALA A 83 9.66 -9.10 -3.53
CA ALA A 83 10.11 -9.31 -4.91
C ALA A 83 9.74 -10.71 -5.42
N ASP A 84 10.01 -11.73 -4.59
CA ASP A 84 9.70 -13.13 -4.91
C ASP A 84 8.18 -13.35 -5.01
N ALA A 85 7.40 -12.70 -4.15
CA ALA A 85 5.93 -12.71 -4.25
C ALA A 85 5.45 -12.09 -5.58
N LEU A 86 6.07 -10.99 -6.04
CA LEU A 86 5.73 -10.39 -7.33
C LEU A 86 6.07 -11.32 -8.51
N ASP A 87 7.15 -12.09 -8.43
CA ASP A 87 7.51 -13.11 -9.43
C ASP A 87 6.46 -14.21 -9.53
N ARG A 88 5.94 -14.66 -8.38
CA ARG A 88 4.89 -15.67 -8.32
C ARG A 88 3.54 -15.16 -8.82
N LEU A 89 3.18 -13.92 -8.46
CA LEU A 89 1.99 -13.26 -8.98
C LEU A 89 2.02 -13.13 -10.52
N ASP A 90 3.18 -12.77 -11.08
CA ASP A 90 3.38 -12.66 -12.53
C ASP A 90 3.26 -14.02 -13.23
N ALA A 91 3.61 -15.10 -12.52
CA ALA A 91 3.41 -16.49 -12.97
C ALA A 91 1.96 -16.99 -12.80
N GLY A 92 1.04 -16.16 -12.29
CA GLY A 92 -0.34 -16.54 -12.07
C GLY A 92 -0.59 -17.32 -10.77
N GLU A 93 0.32 -17.24 -9.80
CA GLU A 93 0.17 -17.90 -8.50
C GLU A 93 -0.34 -16.95 -7.41
N ASP A 94 -1.18 -17.47 -6.52
CA ASP A 94 -1.51 -16.82 -5.26
C ASP A 94 -0.27 -16.71 -4.36
N VAL A 95 -0.22 -15.63 -3.58
CA VAL A 95 0.93 -15.35 -2.70
C VAL A 95 0.52 -15.00 -1.29
N ALA A 96 1.45 -15.30 -0.39
CA ALA A 96 1.41 -14.94 1.01
C ALA A 96 2.71 -14.20 1.33
N TRP A 97 2.59 -12.98 1.84
CA TRP A 97 3.71 -12.15 2.26
C TRP A 97 3.66 -11.96 3.78
N MET A 98 4.80 -12.21 4.43
CA MET A 98 4.95 -12.19 5.90
C MET A 98 4.12 -13.23 6.67
N ALA A 99 3.57 -14.23 5.98
CA ALA A 99 2.84 -15.34 6.62
C ALA A 99 3.70 -16.05 7.67
N MET A 100 3.07 -16.40 8.80
CA MET A 100 3.71 -17.07 9.95
C MET A 100 4.86 -16.27 10.60
N SER A 101 5.00 -14.97 10.29
CA SER A 101 5.96 -14.09 10.95
C SER A 101 5.32 -13.36 12.13
N SER A 102 6.14 -12.75 13.00
CA SER A 102 5.61 -11.85 14.03
C SER A 102 5.05 -10.58 13.37
N GLY A 103 3.73 -10.41 13.40
CA GLY A 103 3.02 -9.24 12.89
C GLY A 103 1.97 -9.56 11.82
N PRO A 104 1.44 -8.54 11.14
CA PRO A 104 0.41 -8.74 10.12
C PRO A 104 0.95 -9.43 8.87
N SER A 105 0.09 -10.22 8.23
CA SER A 105 0.33 -10.91 6.96
C SER A 105 -0.54 -10.32 5.85
N ILE A 106 -0.04 -10.34 4.61
CA ILE A 106 -0.82 -9.96 3.42
C ILE A 106 -0.88 -11.16 2.48
N PHE A 107 -2.07 -11.52 2.04
CA PHE A 107 -2.27 -12.52 0.99
C PHE A 107 -2.93 -11.85 -0.21
N ILE A 108 -2.55 -12.31 -1.40
CA ILE A 108 -3.18 -11.89 -2.65
C ILE A 108 -3.61 -13.17 -3.37
N GLN A 109 -4.92 -13.31 -3.52
CA GLN A 109 -5.53 -14.35 -4.34
C GLN A 109 -5.89 -13.74 -5.69
N LEU A 110 -5.40 -14.32 -6.79
CA LEU A 110 -5.70 -13.83 -8.14
C LEU A 110 -7.12 -14.19 -8.58
N THR A 111 -7.71 -15.22 -7.96
CA THR A 111 -9.11 -15.61 -8.13
C THR A 111 -9.73 -15.85 -6.76
N GLY A 112 -10.31 -14.80 -6.19
CA GLY A 112 -11.05 -14.88 -4.93
C GLY A 112 -12.49 -15.36 -5.11
N GLU A 113 -13.25 -15.36 -4.01
CA GLU A 113 -14.63 -15.87 -3.92
C GLU A 113 -15.64 -15.17 -4.87
N ARG A 114 -15.29 -14.00 -5.41
CA ARG A 114 -16.14 -13.20 -6.32
C ARG A 114 -15.67 -13.22 -7.76
N ASP A 115 -14.86 -14.20 -8.15
CA ASP A 115 -14.22 -14.30 -9.47
C ASP A 115 -13.35 -13.08 -9.81
N CYS A 116 -12.84 -12.38 -8.80
CA CYS A 116 -11.92 -11.25 -8.92
C CYS A 116 -10.76 -11.37 -7.91
N PRO A 117 -9.65 -10.63 -8.11
CA PRO A 117 -8.57 -10.62 -7.14
C PRO A 117 -9.04 -10.20 -5.73
N GLU A 118 -8.44 -10.80 -4.71
CA GLU A 118 -8.77 -10.51 -3.31
C GLU A 118 -7.49 -10.29 -2.51
N ALA A 119 -7.42 -9.14 -1.83
CA ALA A 119 -6.37 -8.82 -0.88
C ALA A 119 -6.84 -9.15 0.54
N ILE A 120 -6.05 -9.92 1.27
CA ILE A 120 -6.38 -10.34 2.64
C ILE A 120 -5.29 -9.81 3.58
N VAL A 121 -5.70 -9.13 4.63
CA VAL A 121 -4.82 -8.67 5.70
C VAL A 121 -5.22 -9.39 6.99
N GLU A 122 -4.26 -10.10 7.57
CA GLU A 122 -4.45 -10.83 8.83
C GLU A 122 -3.51 -10.29 9.88
N ASP A 123 -4.03 -9.89 11.05
CA ASP A 123 -3.24 -9.57 12.22
C ASP A 123 -3.59 -10.52 13.37
N GLU A 124 -3.04 -11.73 13.28
CA GLU A 124 -3.27 -12.78 14.28
C GLU A 124 -2.63 -12.45 15.64
N SER A 125 -1.57 -11.65 15.64
CA SER A 125 -0.74 -11.40 16.83
C SER A 125 -1.22 -10.22 17.69
N GLY A 126 -1.87 -9.23 17.09
CA GLY A 126 -2.32 -8.02 17.78
C GLY A 126 -3.82 -8.00 18.02
N SER A 127 -4.57 -7.78 16.95
CA SER A 127 -6.02 -7.53 16.96
C SER A 127 -6.87 -8.78 16.78
N MET A 128 -6.28 -9.89 16.30
CA MET A 128 -6.99 -11.11 15.86
C MET A 128 -8.03 -10.83 14.78
N VAL A 129 -7.77 -9.82 13.92
CA VAL A 129 -8.65 -9.41 12.85
C VAL A 129 -8.13 -9.90 11.50
N THR A 130 -9.04 -10.46 10.71
CA THR A 130 -8.84 -10.70 9.29
C THR A 130 -9.75 -9.76 8.49
N VAL A 131 -9.16 -9.06 7.53
CA VAL A 131 -9.90 -8.24 6.56
C VAL A 131 -9.68 -8.82 5.18
N ARG A 132 -10.77 -9.10 4.46
CA ARG A 132 -10.74 -9.55 3.07
C ARG A 132 -11.35 -8.47 2.19
N VAL A 133 -10.62 -8.06 1.16
CA VAL A 133 -10.99 -6.97 0.26
C VAL A 133 -10.94 -7.48 -1.17
N PRO A 134 -12.09 -7.89 -1.74
CA PRO A 134 -12.21 -8.10 -3.18
C PRO A 134 -12.01 -6.75 -3.87
N LEU A 135 -11.07 -6.68 -4.81
CA LEU A 135 -10.77 -5.46 -5.55
C LEU A 135 -10.17 -5.83 -6.92
N VAL A 136 -10.42 -5.00 -7.93
CA VAL A 136 -9.84 -5.17 -9.27
C VAL A 136 -8.78 -4.10 -9.48
N PRO A 137 -7.48 -4.41 -9.30
CA PRO A 137 -6.43 -3.44 -9.57
C PRO A 137 -6.39 -3.10 -11.07
N PRO A 138 -5.82 -1.93 -11.44
CA PRO A 138 -5.61 -1.60 -12.84
C PRO A 138 -4.69 -2.60 -13.54
N ASP A 139 -4.81 -2.69 -14.86
CA ASP A 139 -3.90 -3.48 -15.69
C ASP A 139 -2.44 -3.10 -15.41
N GLY A 140 -1.55 -4.11 -15.38
CA GLY A 140 -0.13 -3.89 -15.16
C GLY A 140 0.27 -3.57 -13.70
N TRP A 141 -0.65 -3.68 -12.73
CA TRP A 141 -0.36 -3.40 -11.32
C TRP A 141 0.87 -4.13 -10.78
N ILE A 142 1.18 -5.35 -11.23
CA ILE A 142 2.38 -6.09 -10.83
C ILE A 142 3.65 -5.35 -11.25
N ALA A 143 3.70 -4.84 -12.49
CA ALA A 143 4.84 -4.08 -13.00
C ALA A 143 5.01 -2.76 -12.22
N ASP A 144 3.91 -2.11 -11.86
CA ASP A 144 3.92 -0.92 -11.01
C ASP A 144 4.47 -1.22 -9.60
N HIS A 145 4.10 -2.36 -9.01
CA HIS A 145 4.66 -2.78 -7.72
C HIS A 145 6.15 -3.09 -7.80
N ARG A 146 6.63 -3.66 -8.91
CA ARG A 146 8.07 -3.85 -9.14
C ARG A 146 8.83 -2.52 -9.21
N LEU A 147 8.23 -1.51 -9.86
CA LEU A 147 8.80 -0.17 -9.91
C LEU A 147 8.85 0.46 -8.51
N ARG A 148 7.75 0.38 -7.74
CA ARG A 148 7.67 0.89 -6.37
C ARG A 148 8.67 0.20 -5.45
N LEU A 149 8.77 -1.13 -5.52
CA LEU A 149 9.75 -1.89 -4.75
C LEU A 149 11.17 -1.45 -5.08
N ARG A 150 11.51 -1.29 -6.36
CA ARG A 150 12.83 -0.80 -6.77
C ARG A 150 13.13 0.58 -6.19
N GLN A 151 12.19 1.52 -6.28
CA GLN A 151 12.33 2.85 -5.70
C GLN A 151 12.56 2.79 -4.18
N VAL A 152 11.77 2.00 -3.47
CA VAL A 152 11.91 1.78 -2.01
C VAL A 152 13.27 1.17 -1.69
N MET A 153 13.70 0.15 -2.42
CA MET A 153 14.99 -0.51 -2.19
C MET A 153 16.16 0.44 -2.45
N ASP A 154 16.18 1.12 -3.60
CA ASP A 154 17.25 2.02 -4.01
C ASP A 154 17.45 3.17 -3.01
N HIS A 155 16.35 3.67 -2.43
CA HIS A 155 16.42 4.74 -1.44
C HIS A 155 16.75 4.25 -0.03
N TRP A 156 16.01 3.27 0.49
CA TRP A 156 16.06 2.95 1.92
C TRP A 156 17.13 1.92 2.29
N VAL A 157 17.37 0.90 1.46
CA VAL A 157 18.31 -0.20 1.80
C VAL A 157 19.74 0.29 2.09
N PRO A 158 20.31 1.25 1.35
CA PRO A 158 21.61 1.82 1.68
C PRO A 158 21.67 2.43 3.10
N MET A 159 20.55 2.93 3.61
CA MET A 159 20.46 3.56 4.93
C MET A 159 20.28 2.54 6.08
N LEU A 160 19.95 1.29 5.77
CA LEU A 160 19.80 0.19 6.74
C LEU A 160 21.09 -0.60 6.97
N SER A 161 22.11 -0.35 6.13
CA SER A 161 23.38 -1.08 6.12
C SER A 161 24.48 -0.39 6.95
N GLY A 162 24.13 0.60 7.77
CA GLY A 162 25.04 1.45 8.54
C GLY A 162 24.97 1.28 10.04
#